data_AF-A0A7C7VE64-F1
#
_entry.id   AF-A0A7C7VE64-F1
#
_cell.length_a   1.000
_cell.length_b   1.000
_cell.length_c   1.000
_cell.angle_alpha   90.00
_cell.angle_beta   90.00
_cell.angle_gamma   90.00
#
_symmetry.space_group_name_H-M   'P 1'
#
loop_
_entity.id
_entity.type
_entity.pdbx_description
1 polymer ?
#
loop_
_entity_poly.entity_id
_entity_poly.type
_entity_poly.pdbx_seq_one_letter_code
_entity_poly.pdbx_strand_id
1 'polypeptide(L)'
;MGDRSRSRKSWREKLENPPKDLPKVVDGPPKWEKSFGGRRVLVPTPLLVDELIRKVPKGKLVTVEQVRERLAKDFKADSTCPLTTGIFIRIVGETAEEDLQMGKKMKGI
;
A
#
# COMPACT_ATOMS: atom_id res chain seq x y z
N MET A 1 14.96 -17.10 30.07
CA MET A 1 15.00 -15.81 29.35
C MET A 1 15.31 -16.10 27.89
N GLY A 2 14.29 -16.12 27.03
CA GLY A 2 14.39 -16.60 25.65
C GLY A 2 14.41 -15.47 24.63
N ASP A 3 15.47 -15.48 23.82
CA ASP A 3 15.69 -14.89 22.50
C ASP A 3 15.79 -13.36 22.33
N ARG A 4 17.00 -12.92 21.97
CA ARG A 4 17.40 -11.53 21.71
C ARG A 4 17.25 -11.24 20.22
N SER A 5 16.32 -10.32 19.90
CA SER A 5 16.44 -9.36 18.80
C SER A 5 16.76 -9.94 17.40
N ARG A 6 15.73 -10.38 16.66
CA ARG A 6 15.72 -10.07 15.22
C ARG A 6 15.69 -8.55 15.12
N SER A 7 16.72 -7.93 14.54
CA SER A 7 16.67 -6.49 14.24
C SER A 7 15.33 -6.22 13.54
N ARG A 8 14.56 -5.27 14.07
CA ARG A 8 13.29 -4.90 13.44
C ARG A 8 13.66 -4.43 12.03
N LYS A 9 13.23 -5.16 10.99
CA LYS A 9 13.40 -4.75 9.59
C LYS A 9 12.96 -3.30 9.47
N SER A 10 13.75 -2.49 8.77
CA SER A 10 13.40 -1.10 8.46
C SER A 10 12.06 -1.04 7.73
N TRP A 11 11.37 0.10 7.79
CA TRP A 11 10.15 0.27 7.01
C TRP A 11 10.44 0.22 5.52
N ARG A 12 11.57 0.78 5.08
CA ARG A 12 12.06 0.63 3.71
C ARG A 12 12.19 -0.84 3.27
N GLU A 13 12.78 -1.70 4.09
CA GLU A 13 12.85 -3.13 3.78
C GLU A 13 11.46 -3.77 3.64
N LYS A 14 10.47 -3.36 4.43
CA LYS A 14 9.09 -3.85 4.31
C LYS A 14 8.40 -3.34 3.05
N LEU A 15 8.73 -2.13 2.60
CA LEU A 15 8.24 -1.55 1.36
C LEU A 15 8.78 -2.34 0.16
N GLU A 16 10.10 -2.57 0.13
CA GLU A 16 10.82 -3.17 -1.01
C GLU A 16 10.73 -4.69 -1.07
N ASN A 17 10.40 -5.36 0.04
CA ASN A 17 10.25 -6.82 0.11
C ASN A 17 8.80 -7.25 0.40
N PRO A 18 7.84 -7.03 -0.52
CA PRO A 18 6.50 -7.54 -0.35
C PRO A 18 6.43 -9.08 -0.38
N PRO A 19 5.31 -9.67 0.07
CA PRO A 19 4.98 -11.06 -0.22
C PRO A 19 5.14 -11.38 -1.72
N LYS A 20 5.75 -12.52 -2.03
CA LYS A 20 6.13 -12.90 -3.40
C LYS A 20 4.94 -13.07 -4.36
N ASP A 21 3.74 -13.29 -3.82
CA ASP A 21 2.53 -13.56 -4.59
C ASP A 21 1.74 -12.30 -4.97
N LEU A 22 2.33 -11.10 -4.81
CA LEU A 22 1.69 -9.81 -5.04
C LEU A 22 2.38 -9.02 -6.17
N PRO A 23 1.63 -8.21 -6.94
CA PRO A 23 0.19 -7.94 -6.84
C PRO A 23 -0.66 -9.10 -7.40
N LYS A 24 -1.85 -9.31 -6.83
CA LYS A 24 -2.77 -10.37 -7.28
C LYS A 24 -4.22 -9.93 -7.20
N VAL A 25 -5.00 -10.26 -8.22
CA VAL A 25 -6.46 -10.12 -8.18
C VAL A 25 -7.07 -11.43 -7.70
N VAL A 26 -7.97 -11.34 -6.73
CA VAL A 26 -8.67 -12.49 -6.13
C VAL A 26 -10.18 -12.29 -6.23
N ASP A 27 -10.88 -13.39 -6.48
CA ASP A 27 -12.34 -13.44 -6.45
C ASP A 27 -12.82 -13.82 -5.05
N GLY A 28 -13.68 -12.98 -4.49
CA GLY A 28 -14.25 -13.16 -3.17
C GLY A 28 -15.70 -13.65 -3.18
N PRO A 29 -16.22 -14.05 -2.01
CA PRO A 29 -17.64 -14.37 -1.85
C PRO A 29 -18.53 -13.13 -2.07
N PRO A 30 -19.84 -13.31 -2.36
CA PRO A 30 -20.78 -12.19 -2.59
C PRO A 30 -20.83 -11.13 -1.48
N LYS A 31 -20.53 -11.52 -0.23
CA LYS A 31 -20.47 -10.58 0.91
C LYS A 31 -19.43 -9.47 0.72
N TRP A 32 -18.41 -9.67 -0.12
CA TRP A 32 -17.39 -8.68 -0.40
C TRP A 32 -17.90 -7.52 -1.26
N GLU A 33 -18.96 -7.70 -2.06
CA GLU A 33 -19.51 -6.60 -2.86
C GLU A 33 -19.89 -5.41 -1.98
N LYS A 34 -20.49 -5.68 -0.83
CA LYS A 34 -20.91 -4.63 0.12
C LYS A 34 -19.74 -4.04 0.92
N SER A 35 -18.78 -4.86 1.35
CA SER A 35 -17.72 -4.43 2.27
C SER A 35 -16.45 -3.94 1.56
N PHE A 36 -16.16 -4.48 0.37
CA PHE A 36 -14.95 -4.22 -0.40
C PHE A 36 -15.28 -3.40 -1.66
N GLY A 37 -16.54 -3.30 -2.08
CA GLY A 37 -16.95 -2.60 -3.29
C GLY A 37 -16.86 -3.45 -4.57
N GLY A 38 -16.75 -4.78 -4.43
CA GLY A 38 -16.71 -5.70 -5.56
C GLY A 38 -16.31 -7.13 -5.18
N ARG A 39 -16.41 -8.07 -6.12
CA ARG A 39 -15.99 -9.47 -5.92
C ARG A 39 -14.54 -9.68 -6.36
N ARG A 40 -14.12 -9.00 -7.43
CA ARG A 40 -12.74 -9.02 -7.92
C ARG A 40 -11.94 -7.96 -7.20
N VAL A 41 -11.14 -8.39 -6.24
CA VAL A 41 -10.38 -7.49 -5.37
C VAL A 41 -8.89 -7.61 -5.67
N LEU A 42 -8.25 -6.49 -5.94
CA LEU A 42 -6.79 -6.40 -6.02
C LEU A 42 -6.20 -6.41 -4.61
N VAL A 43 -5.26 -7.33 -4.37
CA VAL A 43 -4.30 -7.23 -3.28
C VAL A 43 -3.04 -6.57 -3.86
N PRO A 44 -2.77 -5.30 -3.54
CA PRO A 44 -1.67 -4.54 -4.14
C PRO A 44 -0.34 -4.91 -3.48
N THR A 45 0.77 -4.33 -3.95
CA THR A 45 2.03 -4.30 -3.19
C THR A 45 2.18 -2.95 -2.47
N PRO A 46 3.02 -2.86 -1.42
CA PRO A 46 3.36 -1.58 -0.80
C PRO A 46 3.96 -0.59 -1.79
N LEU A 47 4.79 -1.07 -2.72
CA LEU A 47 5.39 -0.24 -3.78
C LEU A 47 4.35 0.39 -4.72
N LEU A 48 3.32 -0.36 -5.14
CA LEU A 48 2.27 0.21 -5.99
C LEU A 48 1.51 1.34 -5.27
N VAL A 49 1.30 1.19 -3.97
CA VAL A 49 0.69 2.23 -3.13
C VAL A 49 1.63 3.43 -3.00
N ASP A 50 2.92 3.21 -2.74
CA ASP A 50 3.95 4.27 -2.66
C ASP A 50 4.04 5.08 -3.96
N GLU A 51 4.17 4.39 -5.09
CA GLU A 51 4.27 5.02 -6.41
C GLU A 51 3.06 5.88 -6.75
N LEU A 52 1.86 5.45 -6.34
CA LEU A 52 0.65 6.23 -6.55
C LEU A 52 0.57 7.44 -5.62
N ILE A 53 0.93 7.28 -4.34
CA ILE A 53 0.95 8.38 -3.37
C ILE A 53 2.00 9.43 -3.73
N ARG A 54 3.19 9.02 -4.19
CA ARG A 54 4.26 9.94 -4.61
C ARG A 54 3.90 10.78 -5.85
N LYS A 55 2.91 10.36 -6.64
CA LYS A 55 2.40 11.15 -7.77
C LYS A 55 1.47 12.29 -7.34
N VAL A 56 1.04 12.32 -6.07
CA VAL A 56 0.15 13.36 -5.56
C VAL A 56 0.94 14.67 -5.39
N PRO A 57 0.58 15.75 -6.09
CA PRO A 57 1.27 17.02 -5.94
C PRO A 57 1.08 17.61 -4.55
N LYS A 58 2.08 18.38 -4.10
CA LYS A 58 1.98 19.16 -2.86
C LYS A 58 0.74 20.06 -2.86
N GLY A 59 0.02 20.08 -1.74
CA GLY A 59 -1.22 20.85 -1.58
C GLY A 59 -2.44 20.20 -2.24
N LYS A 60 -2.33 18.97 -2.75
CA LYS A 60 -3.48 18.16 -3.20
C LYS A 60 -3.79 17.07 -2.18
N LEU A 61 -5.08 16.74 -2.10
CA LEU A 61 -5.60 15.66 -1.28
C LEU A 61 -5.94 14.47 -2.18
N VAL A 62 -5.49 13.29 -1.79
CA VAL A 62 -6.01 12.02 -2.30
C VAL A 62 -6.61 11.24 -1.14
N THR A 63 -7.72 10.57 -1.37
CA THR A 63 -8.37 9.71 -0.38
C THR A 63 -7.99 8.26 -0.59
N VAL A 64 -8.13 7.45 0.47
CA VAL A 64 -7.91 6.00 0.39
C VAL A 64 -8.84 5.36 -0.65
N GLU A 65 -10.07 5.85 -0.78
CA GLU A 65 -11.02 5.38 -1.80
C GLU A 65 -10.49 5.63 -3.22
N GLN A 66 -10.02 6.84 -3.51
CA GLN A 66 -9.44 7.17 -4.82
C GLN A 66 -8.19 6.34 -5.14
N VAL A 67 -7.34 6.07 -4.15
CA VAL A 67 -6.18 5.18 -4.30
C VAL A 67 -6.64 3.77 -4.67
N ARG A 68 -7.65 3.24 -3.96
CA ARG A 68 -8.19 1.90 -4.18
C ARG A 68 -8.83 1.76 -5.56
N GLU A 69 -9.63 2.73 -5.99
CA GLU A 69 -10.27 2.72 -7.31
C GLU A 69 -9.24 2.81 -8.43
N ARG A 70 -8.23 3.67 -8.27
CA ARG A 70 -7.19 3.83 -9.30
C ARG A 70 -6.40 2.55 -9.48
N LEU A 71 -5.93 1.95 -8.39
CA LEU A 71 -5.21 0.67 -8.44
C LEU A 71 -6.10 -0.45 -9.00
N ALA A 72 -7.38 -0.49 -8.64
CA ALA A 72 -8.31 -1.50 -9.17
C ALA A 72 -8.47 -1.39 -10.69
N LYS A 73 -8.62 -0.16 -11.21
CA LYS A 73 -8.71 0.11 -12.66
C LYS A 73 -7.47 -0.35 -13.41
N ASP A 74 -6.28 -0.07 -12.88
CA ASP A 74 -5.00 -0.43 -13.51
C ASP A 74 -4.85 -1.97 -13.65
N PHE A 75 -5.47 -2.75 -12.75
CA PHE A 75 -5.40 -4.22 -12.73
C PHE A 75 -6.70 -4.93 -13.17
N LYS A 76 -7.70 -4.20 -13.71
CA LYS A 76 -9.01 -4.73 -14.13
C LYS A 76 -9.72 -5.51 -13.01
N ALA A 77 -9.65 -4.98 -11.79
CA ALA A 77 -10.40 -5.43 -10.62
C ALA A 77 -11.56 -4.46 -10.33
N ASP A 78 -12.55 -4.92 -9.56
CA ASP A 78 -13.66 -4.08 -9.13
C ASP A 78 -13.20 -3.07 -8.06
N SER A 79 -12.34 -3.53 -7.15
CA SER A 79 -11.79 -2.71 -6.08
C SER A 79 -10.43 -3.20 -5.59
N THR A 80 -9.78 -2.42 -4.73
CA THR A 80 -8.56 -2.83 -4.03
C THR A 80 -8.88 -3.16 -2.58
N CYS A 81 -8.24 -4.18 -2.02
CA CYS A 81 -8.48 -4.66 -0.67
C CYS A 81 -8.24 -3.54 0.35
N PRO A 82 -9.27 -3.11 1.11
CA PRO A 82 -9.17 -1.98 2.03
C PRO A 82 -8.20 -2.25 3.18
N LEU A 83 -8.13 -3.50 3.65
CA LEU A 83 -7.26 -3.90 4.76
C LEU A 83 -5.78 -3.78 4.38
N THR A 84 -5.38 -4.40 3.27
CA THR A 84 -3.98 -4.36 2.82
C THR A 84 -3.59 -2.97 2.36
N THR A 85 -4.51 -2.24 1.71
CA THR A 85 -4.28 -0.82 1.36
C THR A 85 -3.96 0.01 2.60
N GLY A 86 -4.75 -0.12 3.69
CA GLY A 86 -4.50 0.60 4.94
C GLY A 86 -3.14 0.25 5.57
N ILE A 87 -2.79 -1.04 5.62
CA ILE A 87 -1.48 -1.49 6.12
C ILE A 87 -0.34 -0.90 5.29
N PHE A 88 -0.48 -0.90 3.97
CA PHE A 88 0.57 -0.43 3.07
C PHE A 88 0.70 1.08 3.06
N ILE A 89 -0.39 1.84 3.18
CA ILE A 89 -0.33 3.30 3.39
C ILE A 89 0.50 3.62 4.63
N ARG A 90 0.32 2.86 5.73
CA ARG A 90 1.14 3.03 6.92
C ARG A 90 2.61 2.74 6.64
N ILE A 91 2.94 1.63 5.95
CA ILE A 91 4.32 1.33 5.57
C ILE A 91 4.92 2.48 4.77
N VAL A 92 4.20 2.99 3.77
CA VAL A 92 4.63 4.14 2.96
C VAL A 92 4.92 5.37 3.82
N GLY A 93 4.01 5.73 4.72
CA GLY A 93 4.19 6.87 5.61
C GLY A 93 5.40 6.72 6.54
N GLU A 94 5.60 5.53 7.11
CA GLU A 94 6.72 5.26 8.00
C GLU A 94 8.06 5.21 7.24
N THR A 95 8.08 4.68 6.00
CA THR A 95 9.26 4.77 5.12
C THR A 95 9.58 6.21 4.74
N ALA A 96 8.56 7.02 4.49
CA ALA A 96 8.73 8.43 4.19
C ALA A 96 9.36 9.19 5.37
N GLU A 97 8.95 8.88 6.60
CA GLU A 97 9.53 9.41 7.82
C GLU A 97 10.99 8.96 8.02
N GLU A 98 11.30 7.67 7.82
CA GLU A 98 12.68 7.16 7.85
C GLU A 98 13.58 7.89 6.82
N ASP A 99 13.07 8.09 5.61
CA ASP A 99 13.79 8.79 4.55
C ASP A 99 14.12 10.24 4.95
N LEU A 100 13.17 10.96 5.55
CA LEU A 100 13.37 12.32 6.04
C LEU A 100 14.45 12.37 7.12
N GLN A 101 14.43 11.44 8.08
CA GLN A 101 15.43 11.34 9.15
C GLN A 101 16.84 11.05 8.60
N MET A 102 16.93 10.30 7.50
CA MET A 102 18.19 10.03 6.79
C MET A 102 18.63 11.18 5.86
N GLY A 103 17.89 12.31 5.82
CA GLY A 103 18.18 13.44 4.94
C GLY A 103 17.86 13.18 3.47
N LYS A 104 17.15 12.10 3.15
CA LYS A 104 16.67 11.84 1.78
C LYS A 104 15.47 12.75 1.51
N LYS A 105 15.58 13.58 0.48
CA LYS A 105 14.44 14.37 0.02
C LYS A 105 13.43 13.46 -0.67
N MET A 106 12.17 13.55 -0.26
CA MET A 106 11.07 13.01 -1.06
C MET A 106 11.03 13.78 -2.38
N LYS A 107 11.15 13.09 -3.52
CA LYS A 107 10.86 13.67 -4.83
C LYS A 107 9.39 14.11 -4.83
N GLY A 108 9.14 15.42 -4.75
CA GLY A 108 7.80 16.02 -4.87
C GLY A 108 7.28 16.84 -3.69
N ILE A 109 8.06 17.03 -2.61
CA ILE A 109 7.71 17.92 -1.46
C ILE A 109 8.66 19.12 -1.38
#